data_AF-V8APG3-F1
#
_entry.id   AF-V8APG3-F1
#
_cell.length_a   1.000
_cell.length_b   1.000
_cell.length_c   1.000
_cell.angle_alpha   90.00
_cell.angle_beta   90.00
_cell.angle_gamma   90.00
#
_symmetry.space_group_name_H-M   'P 1'
#
loop_
_entity.id
_entity.type
_entity.pdbx_description
1 polymer ?
#
loop_
_entity_poly.entity_id
_entity_poly.type
_entity_poly.pdbx_seq_one_letter_code
_entity_poly.pdbx_strand_id
1 'polypeptide(L)'
;MIKFYYRQGCGSSQKAKSWFEKYKINVDMKRMGEISKQDLQKILSYMDGGIETITKRSSMSNPQTQSSLDMLLEMNLDEGLEYLSRNAYLLRSPIVLDENKVQVGYNMDDLRQFFPREYRRLELATDQGFI
;
A
#
# COMPACT_ATOMS: atom_id res chain seq x y z
N MET A 1 13.63 6.08 -1.01
CA MET A 1 12.62 7.11 -1.42
C MET A 1 11.25 6.46 -1.34
N ILE A 2 10.32 7.10 -0.64
CA ILE A 2 8.97 6.55 -0.42
C ILE A 2 8.13 6.70 -1.69
N LYS A 3 7.66 5.60 -2.25
CA LYS A 3 6.69 5.55 -3.34
C LYS A 3 5.28 5.42 -2.76
N PHE A 4 4.36 6.25 -3.23
CA PHE A 4 2.96 6.25 -2.82
C PHE A 4 2.04 5.97 -4.02
N TYR A 5 1.57 4.73 -4.13
CA TYR A 5 0.62 4.31 -5.16
C TYR A 5 -0.81 4.58 -4.70
N TYR A 6 -1.50 5.45 -5.44
CA TYR A 6 -2.83 5.92 -5.08
C TYR A 6 -3.87 5.67 -6.18
N ARG A 7 -5.14 5.71 -5.78
CA ARG A 7 -6.28 5.75 -6.70
C ARG A 7 -7.05 7.05 -6.53
N GLN A 8 -7.44 7.66 -7.64
CA GLN A 8 -8.33 8.81 -7.62
C GLN A 8 -9.73 8.41 -7.11
N GLY A 9 -10.39 9.30 -6.37
CA GLY A 9 -11.71 9.03 -5.80
C GLY A 9 -11.75 7.99 -4.67
N CYS A 10 -10.60 7.41 -4.26
CA CYS A 10 -10.55 6.47 -3.15
C CYS A 10 -10.33 7.20 -1.82
N GLY A 11 -11.29 7.09 -0.90
CA GLY A 11 -11.21 7.73 0.42
C GLY A 11 -9.97 7.31 1.23
N SER A 12 -9.57 6.03 1.17
CA SER A 12 -8.34 5.56 1.83
C SER A 12 -7.07 6.20 1.26
N SER A 13 -7.03 6.42 -0.07
CA SER A 13 -5.90 7.10 -0.71
C SER A 13 -5.85 8.59 -0.33
N GLN A 14 -7.02 9.24 -0.24
CA GLN A 14 -7.11 10.64 0.21
C GLN A 14 -6.63 10.79 1.66
N LYS A 15 -7.06 9.90 2.57
CA LYS A 15 -6.64 9.91 3.98
C LYS A 15 -5.12 9.75 4.12
N ALA A 16 -4.50 8.80 3.40
CA ALA A 16 -3.05 8.64 3.40
C ALA A 16 -2.32 9.86 2.84
N LYS A 17 -2.82 10.43 1.74
CA LYS A 17 -2.25 11.64 1.13
C LYS A 17 -2.26 12.81 2.12
N SER A 18 -3.40 13.09 2.75
CA SER A 18 -3.51 14.15 3.76
C SER A 18 -2.60 13.91 4.97
N TRP A 19 -2.37 12.65 5.34
CA TRP A 19 -1.42 12.31 6.39
C TRP A 19 0.02 12.69 6.00
N PHE A 20 0.49 12.31 4.80
CA PHE A 20 1.83 12.70 4.33
C PHE A 20 1.98 14.22 4.22
N GLU A 21 0.95 14.94 3.74
CA GLU A 21 0.94 16.40 3.65
C GLU A 21 1.02 17.06 5.04
N LYS A 22 0.21 16.59 6.00
CA LYS A 22 0.19 17.11 7.38
C LYS A 22 1.58 17.04 8.03
N TYR A 23 2.29 15.94 7.84
CA TYR A 23 3.61 15.71 8.43
C TYR A 23 4.77 16.11 7.52
N LYS A 24 4.48 16.74 6.36
CA LYS A 24 5.47 17.21 5.37
C LYS A 24 6.43 16.11 4.92
N ILE A 25 5.92 14.90 4.73
CA ILE A 25 6.70 13.74 4.29
C ILE A 25 6.73 13.74 2.77
N ASN A 26 7.93 13.78 2.21
CA ASN A 26 8.12 13.77 0.77
C ASN A 26 7.91 12.34 0.23
N VAL A 27 6.97 12.19 -0.71
CA VAL A 27 6.63 10.91 -1.34
C VAL A 27 6.54 11.08 -2.85
N ASP A 28 7.03 10.08 -3.58
CA ASP A 28 6.85 9.96 -5.03
C ASP A 28 5.43 9.43 -5.32
N MET A 29 4.54 10.34 -5.72
CA MET A 29 3.13 10.03 -6.00
C MET A 29 2.98 9.32 -7.34
N LYS A 30 2.48 8.08 -7.32
CA LYS A 30 2.25 7.28 -8.54
C LYS A 30 0.81 6.80 -8.63
N ARG A 31 0.25 6.76 -9.83
CA ARG A 31 -1.03 6.08 -10.04
C ARG A 31 -0.85 4.59 -9.79
N MET A 32 -1.88 3.95 -9.24
CA MET A 32 -1.85 2.51 -8.98
C MET A 32 -1.53 1.67 -10.24
N GLY A 33 -1.89 2.14 -11.43
CA GLY A 33 -1.58 1.47 -12.70
C GLY A 33 -0.10 1.55 -13.13
N GLU A 34 0.74 2.31 -12.41
CA GLU A 34 2.18 2.39 -12.66
C GLU A 34 2.99 1.41 -11.79
N ILE A 35 2.31 0.58 -10.98
CA ILE A 35 2.98 -0.38 -10.11
C ILE A 35 3.64 -1.48 -10.94
N SER A 36 4.93 -1.67 -10.71
CA SER A 36 5.72 -2.67 -11.44
C SER A 36 5.64 -4.05 -10.78
N LYS A 37 5.93 -5.10 -11.56
CA LYS A 37 6.12 -6.45 -11.02
C LYS A 37 7.19 -6.48 -9.92
N GLN A 38 8.28 -5.73 -10.08
CA GLN A 38 9.36 -5.64 -9.10
C GLN A 38 8.90 -4.98 -7.79
N ASP A 39 8.06 -3.95 -7.88
CA ASP A 39 7.46 -3.34 -6.69
C ASP A 39 6.53 -4.35 -5.98
N LEU A 40 5.73 -5.12 -6.72
CA LEU A 40 4.87 -6.16 -6.16
C LEU A 40 5.67 -7.30 -5.51
N GLN A 41 6.74 -7.77 -6.15
CA GLN A 41 7.67 -8.74 -5.59
C GLN A 41 8.26 -8.25 -4.27
N LYS A 42 8.72 -6.99 -4.26
CA LYS A 42 9.25 -6.37 -3.05
C LYS A 42 8.19 -6.27 -1.97
N ILE A 43 6.97 -5.85 -2.29
CA ILE A 43 5.87 -5.76 -1.33
C ILE A 43 5.63 -7.13 -0.69
N LEU A 44 5.54 -8.19 -1.48
CA LEU A 44 5.33 -9.55 -0.98
C LEU A 44 6.48 -10.07 -0.13
N SER A 45 7.72 -9.67 -0.39
CA SER A 45 8.86 -10.09 0.45
C SER A 45 8.80 -9.55 1.89
N TYR A 46 7.92 -8.59 2.18
CA TYR A 46 7.69 -8.03 3.52
C TYR A 46 6.38 -8.52 4.15
N MET A 47 5.66 -9.47 3.54
CA MET A 47 4.36 -9.93 4.03
C MET A 47 4.24 -11.45 4.04
N ASP A 48 3.68 -11.98 5.13
CA ASP A 48 3.62 -13.42 5.37
C ASP A 48 2.43 -14.13 4.69
N GLY A 49 1.42 -13.38 4.21
CA GLY A 49 0.17 -13.95 3.68
C GLY A 49 0.08 -14.07 2.16
N GLY A 50 1.19 -13.91 1.43
CA GLY A 50 1.21 -14.05 -0.03
C GLY A 50 0.35 -13.03 -0.78
N ILE A 51 -0.05 -13.37 -2.02
CA ILE A 51 -0.78 -12.47 -2.94
C ILE A 51 -2.11 -11.95 -2.35
N GLU A 52 -2.79 -12.74 -1.52
CA GLU A 52 -4.07 -12.33 -0.93
C GLU A 52 -3.96 -11.09 -0.04
N THR A 53 -2.79 -10.84 0.55
CA THR A 53 -2.56 -9.66 1.40
C THR A 53 -2.61 -8.35 0.64
N ILE A 54 -2.26 -8.38 -0.66
CA ILE A 54 -2.21 -7.22 -1.55
C ILE A 54 -3.46 -7.03 -2.39
N THR A 55 -4.27 -8.06 -2.56
CA THR A 55 -5.48 -8.00 -3.39
C THR A 55 -6.70 -7.54 -2.59
N LYS A 56 -7.70 -7.00 -3.29
CA LYS A 56 -8.98 -6.66 -2.69
C LYS A 56 -9.64 -7.91 -2.13
N ARG A 57 -10.33 -7.75 -1.01
CA ARG A 57 -11.19 -8.81 -0.46
C ARG A 57 -12.34 -9.10 -1.43
N SER A 58 -12.58 -10.38 -1.66
CA SER A 58 -13.70 -10.91 -2.45
C SER A 58 -15.05 -10.36 -2.00
N SER A 59 -15.28 -10.32 -0.68
CA SER A 59 -16.52 -9.81 -0.08
C SER A 59 -16.85 -8.35 -0.35
N MET A 60 -15.88 -7.56 -0.84
CA MET A 60 -16.04 -6.13 -1.14
C MET A 60 -15.97 -5.84 -2.64
N SER A 61 -15.99 -6.90 -3.47
CA SER A 61 -15.72 -6.84 -4.90
C SER A 61 -17.00 -7.09 -5.72
N ASN A 62 -17.10 -6.42 -6.87
CA ASN A 62 -18.17 -6.73 -7.83
C ASN A 62 -17.90 -8.09 -8.52
N PRO A 63 -18.90 -8.71 -9.17
CA PRO A 63 -18.72 -10.03 -9.78
C PRO A 63 -17.55 -10.12 -10.77
N GLN A 64 -17.30 -9.05 -11.54
CA GLN A 64 -16.17 -9.00 -12.46
C GLN A 64 -14.82 -9.05 -11.75
N THR A 65 -14.68 -8.28 -10.67
CA THR A 65 -13.47 -8.28 -9.85
C THR A 65 -13.27 -9.64 -9.18
N GLN A 66 -14.35 -10.27 -8.72
CA GLN A 66 -14.30 -11.61 -8.14
C GLN A 66 -13.74 -12.63 -9.14
N SER A 67 -14.29 -12.69 -10.36
CA SER A 67 -13.83 -13.62 -11.39
C SER A 67 -12.34 -13.45 -11.73
N SER A 68 -11.86 -12.20 -11.79
CA SER A 68 -10.44 -11.90 -12.00
C SER A 68 -9.55 -12.34 -10.82
N LEU A 69 -10.06 -12.29 -9.60
CA LEU A 69 -9.36 -12.78 -8.41
C LEU A 69 -9.34 -14.32 -8.38
N ASP A 70 -10.43 -14.98 -8.76
CA ASP A 70 -10.49 -16.44 -8.84
C ASP A 70 -9.49 -16.96 -9.89
N MET A 71 -9.41 -16.30 -11.05
CA MET A 71 -8.41 -16.63 -12.08
C MET A 71 -6.97 -16.46 -11.60
N LEU A 72 -6.70 -15.45 -10.76
CA LEU A 72 -5.37 -15.20 -10.20
C LEU A 72 -4.91 -16.34 -9.27
N LEU A 73 -5.83 -17.02 -8.57
CA LEU A 73 -5.50 -18.13 -7.67
C LEU A 73 -4.99 -19.37 -8.41
N GLU A 74 -5.34 -19.51 -9.70
CA GLU A 74 -4.89 -20.60 -10.56
C GLU A 74 -3.51 -20.34 -11.20
N MET A 75 -2.96 -19.12 -11.02
CA MET A 75 -1.66 -18.73 -11.59
C MET A 75 -0.51 -19.05 -10.64
N ASN A 76 0.68 -19.32 -11.20
CA ASN A 76 1.88 -19.33 -10.37
C ASN A 76 2.26 -17.90 -9.93
N LEU A 77 3.15 -17.78 -8.93
CA LEU A 77 3.53 -16.47 -8.36
C LEU A 77 4.03 -15.48 -9.42
N ASP A 78 4.85 -15.92 -10.36
CA ASP A 78 5.46 -15.05 -11.36
C ASP A 78 4.42 -14.50 -12.36
N GLU A 79 3.53 -15.37 -12.81
CA GLU A 79 2.37 -15.04 -13.64
C GLU A 79 1.39 -14.13 -12.90
N GLY A 80 1.08 -14.44 -11.65
CA GLY A 80 0.17 -13.66 -10.83
C GLY A 80 0.66 -12.23 -10.60
N LEU A 81 1.97 -12.05 -10.42
CA LEU A 81 2.56 -10.71 -10.26
C LEU A 81 2.57 -9.91 -11.56
N GLU A 82 2.80 -10.57 -12.70
CA GLU A 82 2.66 -9.95 -14.01
C GLU A 82 1.20 -9.59 -14.31
N TYR A 83 0.27 -10.46 -13.93
CA TYR A 83 -1.16 -10.21 -14.07
C TYR A 83 -1.62 -9.03 -13.21
N LEU A 84 -1.16 -8.94 -11.96
CA LEU A 84 -1.50 -7.86 -11.04
C LEU A 84 -0.92 -6.50 -11.46
N SER A 85 0.29 -6.47 -12.04
CA SER A 85 0.88 -5.22 -12.53
C SER A 85 0.03 -4.63 -13.67
N ARG A 86 -0.52 -5.49 -14.54
CA ARG A 86 -1.42 -5.10 -15.65
C ARG A 86 -2.85 -4.85 -15.18
N ASN A 87 -3.29 -5.52 -14.12
CA ASN A 87 -4.64 -5.45 -13.56
C ASN A 87 -4.64 -4.81 -12.18
N ALA A 88 -3.92 -3.69 -12.04
CA ALA A 88 -3.72 -3.03 -10.75
C ALA A 88 -5.03 -2.61 -10.05
N TYR A 89 -6.18 -2.63 -10.75
CA TYR A 89 -7.51 -2.44 -10.17
C TYR A 89 -7.91 -3.53 -9.14
N LEU A 90 -7.24 -4.69 -9.16
CA LEU A 90 -7.40 -5.80 -8.21
C LEU A 90 -6.67 -5.58 -6.88
N LEU A 91 -5.68 -4.70 -6.86
CA LEU A 91 -4.89 -4.40 -5.65
C LEU A 91 -5.67 -3.57 -4.63
N ARG A 92 -5.30 -3.65 -3.36
CA ARG A 92 -5.74 -2.71 -2.32
C ARG A 92 -5.10 -1.35 -2.56
N SER A 93 -5.79 -0.28 -2.13
CA SER A 93 -5.27 1.08 -2.25
C SER A 93 -5.47 1.86 -0.95
N PRO A 94 -4.52 2.72 -0.55
CA PRO A 94 -3.23 2.97 -1.21
C PRO A 94 -2.20 1.85 -0.96
N ILE A 95 -1.07 1.90 -1.65
CA ILE A 95 0.14 1.11 -1.32
C ILE A 95 1.28 2.10 -1.11
N VAL A 96 1.98 1.97 0.02
CA VAL A 96 3.17 2.76 0.36
C VAL A 96 4.37 1.82 0.39
N LEU A 97 5.42 2.17 -0.32
CA LEU A 97 6.64 1.37 -0.43
C LEU A 97 7.87 2.25 -0.23
N ASP A 98 8.70 1.93 0.75
CA ASP A 98 10.04 2.51 0.92
C ASP A 98 11.11 1.41 0.81
N GLU A 99 12.35 1.70 1.20
CA GLU A 99 13.45 0.74 1.20
C GLU A 99 13.13 -0.53 2.00
N ASN A 100 12.69 -0.37 3.25
CA ASN A 100 12.47 -1.47 4.20
C ASN A 100 11.07 -1.47 4.83
N LYS A 101 10.12 -0.76 4.23
CA LYS A 101 8.80 -0.50 4.80
C LYS A 101 7.72 -0.63 3.74
N VAL A 102 6.64 -1.28 4.10
CA VAL A 102 5.51 -1.55 3.22
C VAL A 102 4.24 -1.28 4.00
N GLN A 103 3.29 -0.61 3.34
CA GLN A 103 1.92 -0.52 3.82
C GLN A 103 0.94 -0.77 2.69
N VAL A 104 -0.03 -1.64 2.96
CA VAL A 104 -1.08 -2.02 2.00
C VAL A 104 -2.45 -1.67 2.56
N GLY A 105 -3.16 -0.79 1.87
CA GLY A 105 -4.35 -0.14 2.39
C GLY A 105 -4.03 1.00 3.36
N TYR A 106 -5.08 1.55 3.96
CA TYR A 106 -4.93 2.64 4.93
C TYR A 106 -5.08 2.11 6.35
N ASN A 107 -4.06 2.35 7.16
CA ASN A 107 -4.08 2.28 8.61
C ASN A 107 -3.21 3.43 9.11
N MET A 108 -3.75 4.28 9.99
CA MET A 108 -3.04 5.48 10.44
C MET A 108 -1.82 5.12 11.30
N ASP A 109 -1.92 4.09 12.13
CA ASP A 109 -0.84 3.67 13.02
C ASP A 109 0.31 3.06 12.22
N ASP A 110 -0.02 2.24 11.22
CA ASP A 110 1.00 1.67 10.33
C ASP A 110 1.69 2.75 9.49
N LEU A 111 1.01 3.86 9.14
CA LEU A 111 1.65 4.96 8.40
C LEU A 111 2.76 5.66 9.20
N ARG A 112 2.71 5.62 10.54
CA ARG A 112 3.74 6.21 11.42
C ARG A 112 5.11 5.61 11.17
N GLN A 113 5.20 4.38 10.64
CA GLN A 113 6.47 3.79 10.25
C GLN A 113 7.23 4.68 9.25
N PHE A 114 6.54 5.50 8.45
CA PHE A 114 7.13 6.42 7.47
C PHE A 114 7.55 7.78 8.06
N PHE A 115 7.48 7.97 9.39
CA PHE A 115 7.92 9.22 10.00
C PHE A 115 9.40 9.54 9.70
N PRO A 116 9.71 10.81 9.38
CA PRO A 116 11.08 11.31 9.40
C PRO A 116 11.70 11.08 10.79
N ARG A 117 13.03 10.96 10.83
CA ARG A 117 13.77 10.77 12.10
C ARG A 117 13.43 11.84 13.14
N GLU A 118 13.13 13.06 12.71
CA GLU A 118 12.83 14.19 13.58
C GLU A 118 11.50 14.02 14.33
N TYR A 119 10.47 13.50 13.67
CA TYR A 119 9.16 13.27 14.28
C TYR A 119 9.17 12.14 15.31
N ARG A 120 10.00 11.11 15.11
CA ARG A 120 10.16 10.02 16.10
C ARG A 120 10.66 10.51 17.46
N ARG A 121 11.42 11.61 17.51
CA ARG A 121 11.89 12.20 18.78
C ARG A 121 10.80 12.98 19.50
N LEU A 122 9.93 13.65 18.76
CA LEU A 122 8.80 14.41 19.32
C LEU A 122 7.71 13.47 19.84
N GLU A 123 7.42 12.38 19.11
CA GLU A 123 6.38 11.42 19.52
C GLU A 123 6.72 10.75 20.87
N LEU A 124 7.98 10.36 21.08
CA LEU A 124 8.48 9.83 22.36
C LEU A 124 8.34 10.84 23.51
N ALA A 125 8.41 12.14 23.24
CA ALA A 125 8.23 13.17 24.25
C ALA A 125 6.74 13.42 24.60
N THR A 126 5.84 13.33 23.61
CA THR A 126 4.39 13.47 23.83
C THR A 126 3.74 12.23 24.45
N ASP A 127 4.13 11.00 24.05
CA ASP A 127 3.56 9.76 24.64
C ASP A 127 4.05 9.54 26.09
N GLN A 128 5.11 10.23 26.52
CA GLN A 128 5.56 10.29 27.92
C GLN A 128 4.92 11.45 28.72
N GLY A 129 3.95 12.18 28.15
CA GLY A 129 3.18 13.19 28.87
C GLY A 129 3.94 14.47 29.21
N PHE A 130 4.94 14.88 28.40
CA PHE A 130 5.74 16.08 28.65
C PHE A 130 5.27 17.37 27.96
N ILE A 131 4.00 17.47 27.54
CA ILE A 131 3.38 18.74 27.14
C ILE A 131 1.96 18.82 27.71
#